data_AF-A0A818ZWK6-F1
#
_entry.id   AF-A0A818ZWK6-F1
#
_cell.length_a   1.000
_cell.length_b   1.000
_cell.length_c   1.000
_cell.angle_alpha   90.00
_cell.angle_beta   90.00
_cell.angle_gamma   90.00
#
_symmetry.space_group_name_H-M   'P 1'
#
loop_
_entity.id
_entity.type
_entity.pdbx_description
1 polymer ?
#
loop_
_entity_poly.entity_id
_entity_poly.type
_entity_poly.pdbx_seq_one_letter_code
_entity_poly.pdbx_strand_id
1 'polypeptide(L)'
;MDKEYFRFYIKVHTALYIQAIAIHNELRTVFGGDAPSFRTLARCAQCFCEGRDDIQDEERSGRPVTETIPENSEQVRNIVVDNPS
;
A
#
# COMPACT_ATOMS: atom_id res chain seq x y z
N MET A 1 2.41 5.88 14.74
CA MET A 1 3.29 6.57 13.79
C MET A 1 2.93 6.10 12.39
N ASP A 2 2.72 7.03 11.46
CA ASP A 2 2.21 6.68 10.14
C ASP A 2 3.30 6.06 9.26
N LYS A 3 2.95 4.97 8.58
CA LYS A 3 3.88 4.24 7.69
C LYS A 3 4.41 5.13 6.56
N GLU A 4 3.63 6.13 6.18
CA GLU A 4 3.98 7.13 5.18
C GLU A 4 5.18 7.98 5.61
N TYR A 5 5.29 8.31 6.90
CA TYR A 5 6.44 9.05 7.43
C TYR A 5 7.76 8.30 7.21
N PHE A 6 7.78 6.99 7.50
CA PHE A 6 8.96 6.17 7.26
C PHE A 6 9.28 6.05 5.77
N ARG A 7 8.27 5.87 4.91
CA ARG A 7 8.46 5.81 3.45
C ARG A 7 9.08 7.10 2.92
N PHE A 8 8.56 8.26 3.33
CA PHE A 8 9.10 9.56 2.94
C PHE A 8 10.55 9.74 3.43
N TYR A 9 10.83 9.41 4.69
CA TYR A 9 12.19 9.48 5.24
C TYR A 9 13.17 8.63 4.43
N ILE A 10 12.81 7.37 4.17
CA ILE A 10 13.62 6.43 3.39
C ILE A 10 13.81 6.96 1.97
N LYS A 11 12.77 7.51 1.33
CA LYS A 11 12.84 8.06 -0.03
C LYS A 11 13.88 9.18 -0.13
N VAL A 12 13.76 10.18 0.74
CA VAL A 12 14.67 11.35 0.77
C VAL A 12 16.11 10.90 0.99
N HIS A 13 16.37 10.02 1.98
CA HIS A 13 17.72 9.57 2.30
C HIS A 13 18.31 8.65 1.21
N THR A 14 17.48 7.83 0.57
CA THR A 14 17.89 7.02 -0.59
C THR A 14 18.29 7.91 -1.76
N ALA A 15 17.53 8.98 -2.03
CA ALA A 15 17.86 9.96 -3.07
C ALA A 15 19.15 10.76 -2.76
N LEU A 16 19.52 10.86 -1.48
CA LEU A 16 20.80 11.42 -1.02
C LEU A 16 21.95 10.39 -1.03
N TYR A 17 21.74 9.20 -1.59
CA TYR A 17 22.73 8.11 -1.65
C TYR A 17 23.19 7.61 -0.27
N ILE A 18 22.35 7.78 0.76
CA ILE A 18 22.63 7.27 2.10
C ILE A 18 22.36 5.77 2.12
N GLN A 19 23.28 4.99 2.68
CA GLN A 19 23.15 3.53 2.73
C GLN A 19 21.96 3.11 3.61
N ALA A 20 21.20 2.13 3.15
CA ALA A 20 20.02 1.59 3.86
C ALA A 20 20.29 1.21 5.32
N ILE A 21 21.50 0.74 5.64
CA ILE A 21 21.89 0.38 7.01
C ILE A 21 21.99 1.61 7.93
N ALA A 22 22.48 2.74 7.41
CA ALA A 22 22.56 3.99 8.17
C ALA A 22 21.15 4.52 8.46
N ILE A 23 20.29 4.55 7.45
CA ILE A 23 18.87 4.95 7.58
C ILE A 23 18.16 4.07 8.61
N HIS A 24 18.38 2.75 8.58
CA HIS A 24 17.78 1.84 9.55
C HIS A 24 18.27 2.09 10.98
N ASN A 25 19.57 2.36 11.17
CA ASN A 25 20.12 2.62 12.49
C ASN A 25 19.60 3.95 13.06
N GLU A 26 19.47 4.99 12.24
CA GLU A 26 18.85 6.26 12.63
C GLU A 26 17.40 6.05 13.07
N LEU A 27 16.60 5.38 12.24
CA LEU A 27 15.20 5.10 12.56
C LEU A 27 15.07 4.24 13.82
N ARG A 28 15.93 3.24 14.01
CA ARG A 28 15.90 2.39 15.19
C ARG A 28 16.38 3.11 16.45
N THR A 29 17.28 4.08 16.32
CA THR A 29 17.72 4.94 17.43
C THR A 29 16.59 5.85 17.90
N VAL A 30 15.83 6.43 16.98
CA VAL A 30 14.76 7.38 17.31
C VAL A 30 13.46 6.66 17.72
N PHE A 31 13.09 5.59 17.02
CA PHE A 31 11.77 4.95 17.14
C PHE A 31 11.82 3.55 17.77
N GLY A 32 13.00 3.01 18.04
CA GLY A 32 13.15 1.72 18.72
C GLY A 32 12.42 0.58 18.02
N GLY A 33 11.46 -0.04 18.72
CA GLY A 33 10.66 -1.15 18.21
C GLY A 33 9.62 -0.76 17.16
N ASP A 34 9.25 0.51 17.08
CA ASP A 34 8.27 1.02 16.11
C ASP A 34 8.90 1.30 14.74
N ALA A 35 10.24 1.27 14.67
CA ALA A 35 10.97 1.42 13.41
C ALA A 35 10.68 0.25 12.46
N PRO A 36 10.62 0.49 11.14
CA PRO A 36 10.47 -0.57 10.16
C PRO A 36 11.66 -1.52 10.22
N SER A 37 11.41 -2.81 9.96
CA SER A 37 12.48 -3.79 9.84
C SER A 37 13.45 -3.40 8.72
N PHE A 38 14.74 -3.75 8.88
CA PHE A 38 15.75 -3.54 7.84
C PHE A 38 15.32 -4.10 6.48
N ARG A 39 14.66 -5.27 6.45
CA ARG A 39 14.15 -5.88 5.21
C ARG A 39 13.09 -5.03 4.52
N THR A 40 12.17 -4.46 5.29
CA THR A 40 11.14 -3.55 4.76
C THR A 40 11.78 -2.29 4.18
N LEU A 41 12.74 -1.72 4.91
CA LEU A 41 13.46 -0.52 4.50
C LEU A 41 14.26 -0.74 3.21
N ALA A 42 15.04 -1.84 3.14
CA ALA A 42 15.84 -2.19 1.98
C ALA A 42 14.95 -2.36 0.73
N ARG A 43 13.79 -2.99 0.88
CA ARG A 43 12.81 -3.11 -0.22
C ARG A 43 12.29 -1.74 -0.67
N CYS A 44 11.93 -0.85 0.26
CA CYS A 44 11.51 0.51 -0.09
C CYS A 44 12.62 1.29 -0.81
N ALA A 45 13.85 1.25 -0.29
CA ALA A 45 15.00 1.90 -0.92
C ALA A 45 15.25 1.38 -2.35
N GLN A 46 15.16 0.05 -2.55
CA GLN A 46 15.25 -0.54 -3.89
C GLN A 46 14.14 -0.03 -4.81
N CYS A 47 12.88 -0.01 -4.36
CA CYS A 47 11.78 0.53 -5.17
C CYS A 47 12.02 1.98 -5.59
N PHE A 48 12.52 2.83 -4.68
CA PHE A 48 12.83 4.22 -5.00
C PHE A 48 13.99 4.35 -6.00
N CYS A 49 15.03 3.52 -5.88
CA CYS A 49 16.11 3.46 -6.88
C CYS A 49 15.60 3.03 -8.27
N GLU A 50 14.57 2.18 -8.32
CA GLU A 50 13.92 1.72 -9.54
C GLU A 50 12.89 2.73 -10.10
N GLY A 51 12.71 3.90 -9.46
CA GLY A 51 11.72 4.90 -9.85
C GLY A 51 10.27 4.52 -9.52
N ARG A 52 10.07 3.46 -8.72
CA ARG A 52 8.77 3.04 -8.20
C ARG A 52 8.47 3.85 -6.95
N ASP A 53 7.98 5.06 -7.20
CA ASP A 53 7.82 6.11 -6.20
C ASP A 53 6.45 6.14 -5.53
N ASP A 54 5.57 5.18 -5.83
CA ASP A 54 4.21 5.16 -5.29
C ASP A 54 4.26 5.10 -3.76
N ILE A 55 3.96 6.24 -3.14
CA ILE A 55 3.90 6.41 -1.68
C ILE A 55 2.67 5.67 -1.14
N GLN A 56 1.66 5.49 -1.99
CA GLN A 56 0.44 4.72 -1.76
C GLN A 56 0.78 3.21 -1.89
N ASP A 57 0.21 2.36 -1.02
CA ASP A 57 0.17 0.92 -1.34
C ASP A 57 -0.59 0.82 -2.68
N GLU A 58 0.00 0.19 -3.71
CA GLU A 58 -0.76 -0.25 -4.89
C GLU A 58 -2.01 -0.96 -4.35
N GLU A 59 -3.19 -0.57 -4.85
CA GLU A 59 -4.46 -1.14 -4.42
C GLU A 59 -4.33 -2.66 -4.46
N ARG A 60 -4.34 -3.28 -3.27
CA ARG A 60 -4.15 -4.72 -3.19
C ARG A 60 -5.32 -5.33 -3.92
N SER A 61 -5.05 -5.94 -5.07
CA SER A 61 -5.96 -6.82 -5.78
C SER A 61 -6.15 -8.13 -5.00
N GLY A 62 -6.52 -8.02 -3.72
CA GLY A 62 -7.15 -9.09 -2.97
C GLY A 62 -8.62 -9.09 -3.35
N ARG A 63 -9.06 -10.19 -3.99
CA ARG A 63 -10.41 -10.53 -4.50
C ARG A 63 -11.31 -9.31 -4.82
N PRO A 64 -11.71 -9.07 -6.08
CA PRO A 64 -12.68 -8.02 -6.36
C PRO A 64 -13.90 -8.25 -5.47
N VAL A 65 -14.15 -7.33 -4.55
CA VAL A 65 -15.43 -7.24 -3.86
C VAL A 65 -16.39 -6.90 -4.98
N THR A 66 -17.04 -7.95 -5.50
CA THR A 66 -18.08 -7.84 -6.52
C THR A 66 -19.36 -7.35 -5.83
N GLU A 67 -19.25 -6.33 -5.00
CA GLU A 67 -20.36 -5.72 -4.27
C GLU A 67 -20.18 -4.21 -4.39
N THR A 68 -21.20 -3.58 -4.96
CA THR A 68 -21.34 -2.14 -5.22
C THR A 68 -20.76 -1.63 -6.54
N ILE A 69 -21.15 -2.27 -7.65
CA ILE A 69 -21.49 -1.52 -8.87
C ILE A 69 -23.01 -1.29 -8.82
N PRO A 70 -23.52 -0.07 -8.55
CA PRO A 70 -24.95 0.21 -8.56
C PRO A 70 -25.57 0.12 -9.98
N GLU A 71 -24.75 0.01 -11.02
CA GLU A 71 -25.20 -0.09 -12.42
C GLU A 71 -25.62 -1.51 -12.85
N ASN A 72 -25.49 -2.53 -11.99
CA ASN A 72 -26.05 -3.86 -12.24
C ASN A 72 -27.41 -4.10 -11.55
N SER A 73 -27.97 -3.07 -10.91
CA SER A 73 -29.25 -3.16 -10.17
C SER A 73 -30.48 -3.30 -11.08
N GLU A 74 -30.34 -3.15 -12.39
CA GLU A 74 -31.48 -3.09 -13.33
C GLU A 74 -31.64 -4.34 -14.22
N GLN A 75 -30.82 -5.39 -14.05
CA GLN A 75 -30.97 -6.63 -14.83
C GLN A 75 -31.27 -7.89 -14.01
N VAL A 76 -31.30 -7.82 -12.67
CA VAL A 76 -31.60 -8.97 -11.81
C VAL A 76 -32.92 -8.79 -11.07
N ARG A 77 -34.04 -8.83 -11.80
CA ARG A 77 -35.31 -9.55 -11.49
C ARG A 77 -36.47 -9.07 -12.37
N ASN A 78 -36.27 -9.14 -13.69
CA ASN A 78 -37.35 -9.25 -14.67
C ASN A 78 -37.76 -10.73 -14.85
N ILE A 79 -37.97 -11.46 -13.75
CA ILE A 79 -38.38 -12.88 -13.73
C ILE A 79 -39.40 -13.14 -12.61
N VAL A 80 -40.45 -12.32 -12.55
CA VAL A 80 -41.71 -12.70 -11.89
C VAL A 80 -42.83 -12.45 -12.90
N VAL A 81 -42.86 -13.32 -13.91
CA VAL A 81 -44.04 -13.55 -14.74
C VAL A 81 -44.66 -14.87 -14.25
N ASP A 82 -45.98 -14.80 -14.04
CA ASP A 82 -46.95 -15.86 -13.83
C ASP A 82 -46.83 -16.77 -12.61
N ASN A 83 -47.73 -16.54 -11.64
CA ASN A 83 -48.71 -17.55 -11.23
C ASN A 83 -49.81 -16.88 -10.36
N PRO A 84 -50.98 -16.54 -10.91
CA PRO A 84 -52.16 -16.20 -10.12
C PRO A 84 -52.85 -17.50 -9.64
N SER A 85 -53.08 -17.63 -8.34
CA SER A 85 -54.07 -18.54 -7.76
C SER A 85 -54.53 -18.02 -6.40
#